data_AF-A0A528B6A0-F1
#
_entry.id   AF-A0A528B6A0-F1
#
_cell.length_a   1.000
_cell.length_b   1.000
_cell.length_c   1.000
_cell.angle_alpha   90.00
_cell.angle_beta   90.00
_cell.angle_gamma   90.00
#
_symmetry.space_group_name_H-M   'P 1'
#
loop_
_entity.id
_entity.type
_entity.pdbx_description
1 polymer ?
#
loop_
_entity_poly.entity_id
_entity_poly.type
_entity_poly.pdbx_seq_one_letter_code
_entity_poly.pdbx_strand_id
1 'polypeptide(L)' 'MRRSRKVKILATIGPASSSEDMLKKLFEAGADVFRINMSHT' A
#
# COMPACT_ATOMS: atom_id res chain seq x y z
N MET A 1 6.73 7.09 -10.12
CA MET A 1 5.65 7.31 -11.12
C MET A 1 4.77 8.47 -10.65
N ARG A 2 4.55 9.50 -11.48
CA ARG A 2 3.65 10.60 -11.13
C ARG A 2 2.23 10.17 -11.43
N ARG A 3 1.38 10.03 -10.40
CA ARG A 3 -0.04 9.73 -10.57
C ARG A 3 -0.76 10.97 -11.11
N SER A 4 -1.72 10.78 -12.01
CA SER A 4 -2.54 11.85 -12.60
C SER A 4 -3.57 12.41 -11.62
N ARG A 5 -4.02 11.60 -10.65
CA ARG A 5 -4.90 12.03 -9.56
C ARG A 5 -4.16 12.91 -8.55
N LYS A 6 -4.86 13.92 -8.04
CA LYS A 6 -4.37 14.86 -7.01
C LYS A 6 -4.30 14.21 -5.62
N VAL A 7 -5.24 13.31 -5.32
CA VAL A 7 -5.35 12.65 -4.01
C VAL A 7 -4.45 11.42 -3.93
N LYS A 8 -3.79 11.25 -2.79
CA LYS A 8 -2.95 10.09 -2.47
C LYS A 8 -3.74 9.00 -1.76
N ILE A 9 -3.42 7.75 -2.04
CA ILE A 9 -4.02 6.56 -1.44
C ILE A 9 -3.01 5.96 -0.46
N LEU A 10 -3.41 5.89 0.81
CA LEU A 10 -2.67 5.20 1.87
C LEU A 10 -3.29 3.83 2.10
N ALA A 11 -2.49 2.78 2.06
CA ALA A 11 -2.91 1.41 2.33
C ALA A 11 -2.20 0.86 3.57
N THR A 12 -2.94 0.27 4.51
CA THR A 12 -2.34 -0.37 5.69
C THR A 12 -1.86 -1.78 5.34
N ILE A 13 -0.62 -2.10 5.70
CA ILE A 13 -0.06 -3.45 5.58
C ILE A 13 -0.56 -4.30 6.73
N GLY A 14 -0.97 -5.53 6.42
CA GLY A 14 -1.38 -6.54 7.39
C GLY A 14 -1.23 -7.95 6.81
N PRO A 15 -1.80 -8.98 7.45
CA PRO A 15 -1.66 -10.38 7.02
C PRO A 15 -2.11 -10.62 5.56
N ALA A 16 -3.10 -9.87 5.08
CA ALA A 16 -3.58 -9.97 3.70
C ALA A 16 -2.67 -9.30 2.66
N SER A 17 -1.65 -8.55 3.08
CA SER A 17 -0.80 -7.71 2.22
C SER A 17 0.68 -7.75 2.60
N SER A 18 1.11 -8.78 3.35
CA SER A 18 2.48 -8.91 3.84
C SER A 18 3.47 -9.51 2.83
N SER A 19 2.98 -10.15 1.76
CA SER A 19 3.85 -10.70 0.72
C SER A 19 4.28 -9.62 -0.28
N GLU A 20 5.49 -9.76 -0.79
CA GLU A 20 6.06 -8.87 -1.81
C GLU A 20 5.16 -8.80 -3.07
N ASP A 21 4.67 -9.95 -3.53
CA ASP A 21 3.76 -10.03 -4.68
C ASP A 21 2.49 -9.22 -4.47
N MET A 22 1.94 -9.23 -3.25
CA MET A 22 0.73 -8.47 -2.94
C MET A 22 1.02 -6.97 -2.84
N LEU A 23 2.15 -6.58 -2.26
CA LEU A 23 2.59 -5.18 -2.23
C LEU A 23 2.81 -4.63 -3.65
N LYS A 24 3.38 -5.43 -4.55
CA LYS A 24 3.55 -5.08 -5.96
C LYS A 24 2.20 -4.86 -6.65
N LYS A 25 1.25 -5.79 -6.49
CA LYS A 25 -0.12 -5.63 -7.02
C LYS A 25 -0.80 -4.36 -6.49
N LEU A 26 -0.66 -4.06 -5.19
CA LEU A 26 -1.23 -2.85 -4.58
C LEU A 26 -0.58 -1.58 -5.12
N PHE A 27 0.75 -1.59 -5.31
CA PHE A 27 1.46 -0.47 -5.92
C PHE A 27 1.01 -0.25 -7.36
N GLU A 28 0.92 -1.31 -8.18
CA GLU A 28 0.45 -1.23 -9.57
C GLU A 28 -0.99 -0.70 -9.63
N ALA A 29 -1.87 -1.19 -8.76
CA ALA A 29 -3.27 -0.75 -8.63
C ALA A 29 -3.41 0.72 -8.18
N GLY A 30 -2.38 1.27 -7.53
CA GLY A 30 -2.33 2.70 -7.22
C GLY A 30 -2.22 3.08 -5.75
N ALA A 31 -1.76 2.20 -4.86
CA ALA A 31 -1.31 2.65 -3.54
C ALA A 31 -0.09 3.59 -3.71
N ASP A 32 -0.07 4.70 -2.95
CA ASP A 32 1.04 5.66 -2.98
C ASP A 32 1.91 5.59 -1.73
N VAL A 33 1.29 5.27 -0.59
CA VAL A 33 1.96 5.18 0.71
C VAL A 33 1.44 3.94 1.41
N PHE A 34 2.36 3.20 2.01
CA PHE A 34 2.01 2.07 2.86
C PHE A 34 2.17 2.45 4.33
N ARG A 35 1.13 2.21 5.12
CA ARG A 35 1.17 2.35 6.57
C ARG A 35 1.48 1.00 7.18
N ILE A 36 2.45 0.97 8.09
CA ILE A 36 2.67 -0.16 9.00
C ILE A 36 2.02 0.21 10.33
N ASN A 37 1.05 -0.59 10.77
CA ASN A 37 0.36 -0.34 12.03
C ASN A 37 1.03 -1.12 13.18
N MET A 38 1.79 -0.41 14.02
CA MET A 38 2.56 -1.00 15.13
C MET A 38 1.72 -1.36 16.36
N SER A 39 0.40 -1.22 16.30
CA SER A 39 -0.50 -1.66 17.37
C SER A 39 -0.70 -3.18 17.40
N HIS A 40 -0.23 -3.88 16.37
CA HIS A 40 -0.29 -5.33 16.24
C HIS A 40 1.13 -5.89 16.18
N THR A 41 1.32 -7.10 16.70
CA THR A 41 2.60 -7.82 16.72
C THR A 41 2.82 -8.57 15.41
#